data_AF-A0ABD1P7R1-F1
#
_entry.id   AF-A0ABD1P7R1-F1
#
_cell.length_a   1.000
_cell.length_b   1.000
_cell.length_c   1.000
_cell.angle_alpha   90.00
_cell.angle_beta   90.00
_cell.angle_gamma   90.00
#
_symmetry.space_group_name_H-M   'P 1'
#
loop_
_entity.id
_entity.type
_entity.pdbx_description
1 polymer ?
#
loop_
_entity_poly.entity_id
_entity_poly.type
_entity_poly.pdbx_seq_one_letter_code
_entity_poly.pdbx_strand_id
1 'polypeptide(L)'
;MTSSPMILRSKTRFHVRSISLPSRSHPLISQFNDYLSRVEFDSEVTSSSTNLSSMSNKLSSLENLYNCVDALLQLTHTRQVFAQESHEKWVDQTLEGYLRLLDACNTTKQFFSQTKEDLQEILSVLRRRREADDICIYSISRTKAKKMIQKSLKEMNCS
;
A
#
# COMPACT_ATOMS: atom_id res chain seq x y z
N MET A 1 -42.12 36.56 7.11
CA MET A 1 -41.23 35.42 7.44
C MET A 1 -40.25 35.92 8.49
N THR A 2 -40.34 35.34 9.67
CA THR A 2 -39.85 35.89 10.95
C THR A 2 -38.36 35.67 11.12
N SER A 3 -37.58 36.76 11.18
CA SER A 3 -36.20 36.78 11.66
C SER A 3 -36.19 36.88 13.19
N SER A 4 -35.44 36.01 13.86
CA SER A 4 -35.17 36.02 15.31
C SER A 4 -34.05 35.00 15.64
N PRO A 5 -33.29 35.18 16.73
CA PRO A 5 -31.90 35.65 16.65
C PRO A 5 -30.86 34.64 17.14
N MET A 6 -29.58 34.95 16.90
CA MET A 6 -28.44 34.34 17.57
C MET A 6 -28.52 34.58 19.09
N ILE A 7 -28.57 33.48 19.85
CA ILE A 7 -28.28 33.49 21.29
C ILE A 7 -26.96 32.75 21.49
N LEU A 8 -25.93 33.55 21.77
CA LEU A 8 -24.67 33.13 22.36
C LEU A 8 -24.96 32.49 23.72
N ARG A 9 -24.90 31.16 23.81
CA ARG A 9 -24.92 30.46 25.09
C ARG A 9 -23.53 29.89 25.38
N SER A 10 -22.72 30.72 26.03
CA SER A 10 -21.52 30.29 26.75
C SER A 10 -21.92 29.29 27.83
N LYS A 11 -21.80 27.99 27.55
CA LYS A 11 -21.89 26.95 28.58
C LYS A 11 -20.49 26.69 29.11
N THR A 12 -20.34 27.05 30.37
CA THR A 12 -19.15 26.92 31.20
C THR A 12 -18.57 25.51 31.15
N ARG A 13 -17.25 25.49 30.98
CA ARG A 13 -16.30 24.39 31.13
C ARG A 13 -16.67 23.48 32.31
N PHE A 14 -17.10 22.26 32.01
CA PHE A 14 -16.82 21.11 32.85
C PHE A 14 -15.71 20.31 32.17
N HIS A 15 -14.47 20.75 32.34
CA HIS A 15 -13.35 19.84 32.17
C HIS A 15 -13.40 18.87 33.35
N VAL A 16 -14.04 17.72 33.17
CA VAL A 16 -13.66 16.54 33.94
C VAL A 16 -12.23 16.22 33.51
N ARG A 17 -11.26 16.79 34.24
CA ARG A 17 -9.87 16.38 34.10
C ARG A 17 -9.81 14.95 34.61
N SER A 18 -9.67 14.01 33.69
CA SER A 18 -9.30 12.63 34.02
C SER A 18 -8.02 12.70 34.85
N ILE A 19 -8.11 12.41 36.13
CA ILE A 19 -6.94 12.14 36.97
C ILE A 19 -6.48 10.73 36.62
N SER A 20 -5.75 10.57 35.52
CA SER A 20 -5.00 9.34 35.32
C SER A 20 -4.00 9.26 36.46
N LEU A 21 -4.29 8.41 37.46
CA LEU A 21 -3.28 7.99 38.42
C LEU A 21 -2.09 7.48 37.61
N PRO A 22 -0.84 7.76 38.01
CA PRO A 22 0.31 7.21 37.32
C PRO A 22 0.11 5.70 37.21
N SER A 23 0.19 5.17 35.99
CA SER A 23 0.08 3.75 35.71
C SER A 23 1.08 3.04 36.61
N ARG A 24 0.60 2.32 37.62
CA ARG A 24 1.50 1.54 38.48
C ARG A 24 2.16 0.51 37.58
N SER A 25 3.48 0.58 37.43
CA SER A 25 4.24 -0.42 36.71
C SER A 25 3.98 -1.79 37.34
N HIS A 26 3.94 -2.83 36.51
CA HIS A 26 3.72 -4.18 37.00
C HIS A 26 4.78 -4.53 38.06
N PRO A 27 4.44 -5.19 39.18
CA PRO A 27 5.40 -5.51 40.25
C PRO A 27 6.66 -6.26 39.77
N LEU A 28 6.54 -7.02 38.67
CA LEU A 28 7.68 -7.68 38.02
C LEU A 28 8.68 -6.70 37.39
N ILE A 29 8.23 -5.54 36.90
CA ILE A 29 9.11 -4.52 36.32
C ILE A 29 9.97 -3.89 37.42
N SER A 30 9.39 -3.67 38.61
CA SER A 30 10.16 -3.21 39.78
C SER A 30 11.21 -4.24 40.18
N GLN A 31 10.82 -5.52 40.31
CA GLN A 31 11.74 -6.61 40.64
C GLN A 31 12.85 -6.77 39.61
N PHE A 32 12.54 -6.62 38.32
CA PHE A 32 13.52 -6.65 37.24
C PHE A 32 14.58 -5.55 37.43
N ASN A 33 14.16 -4.31 37.69
CA ASN A 33 15.09 -3.20 37.93
C ASN A 33 15.94 -3.41 39.19
N ASP A 34 15.35 -3.98 40.25
CA ASP A 34 16.07 -4.29 41.48
C ASP A 34 17.15 -5.37 41.25
N TYR A 35 16.84 -6.43 40.50
CA TYR A 35 17.83 -7.45 40.14
C TYR A 35 18.88 -6.92 39.17
N LEU A 36 18.50 -6.08 38.21
CA LEU A 36 19.42 -5.46 37.26
C LEU A 36 20.44 -4.56 37.96
N SER A 37 19.97 -3.67 38.82
CA SER A 37 20.83 -2.78 39.60
C SER A 37 21.79 -3.55 40.52
N ARG A 38 21.36 -4.68 41.09
CA ARG A 38 22.22 -5.55 41.89
C ARG A 38 23.33 -6.20 41.05
N VAL A 39 23.01 -6.67 39.85
CA VAL A 39 24.00 -7.23 38.92
C VAL A 39 25.01 -6.16 38.46
N GLU A 40 24.55 -4.95 38.17
CA GLU A 40 25.43 -3.82 37.81
C GLU A 40 26.37 -3.44 38.96
N PHE A 41 25.84 -3.30 40.18
CA PHE A 41 26.63 -3.00 41.38
C PHE A 41 27.68 -4.07 41.66
N ASP A 42 27.30 -5.34 41.57
CA ASP A 42 28.22 -6.46 41.78
C ASP A 42 29.31 -6.51 40.69
N SER A 43 29.06 -5.98 39.49
CA SER A 43 30.04 -5.86 38.41
C SER A 43 31.11 -4.81 38.72
N GLU A 44 30.70 -3.63 39.20
CA GLU A 44 31.57 -2.48 39.45
C GLU A 44 32.50 -2.66 40.67
N VAL A 45 32.03 -3.36 41.71
CA VAL A 45 32.77 -3.49 42.99
C VAL A 45 33.89 -4.55 42.96
N THR A 46 34.03 -5.34 41.89
CA THR A 46 34.87 -6.56 41.89
C THR A 46 36.30 -6.39 41.34
N SER A 47 36.84 -5.18 41.26
CA SER A 47 38.28 -5.01 40.92
C SER A 47 39.25 -5.45 42.02
N SER A 48 38.79 -5.91 43.20
CA SER A 48 39.68 -6.38 44.26
C SER A 48 39.10 -7.57 45.05
N SER A 49 39.75 -8.73 44.96
CA SER A 49 39.52 -10.00 45.70
C SER A 49 38.21 -10.78 45.42
N THR A 50 38.29 -11.76 44.52
CA THR A 50 37.23 -12.72 44.19
C THR A 50 37.13 -13.85 45.22
N ASN A 51 36.27 -13.67 46.23
CA ASN A 51 35.90 -14.75 47.15
C ASN A 51 34.77 -15.61 46.54
N LEU A 52 34.78 -16.93 46.77
CA LEU A 52 33.78 -17.88 46.22
C LEU A 52 32.32 -17.48 46.52
N SER A 53 32.06 -16.92 47.70
CA SER A 53 30.74 -16.43 48.10
C SER A 53 30.25 -15.26 47.24
N SER A 54 31.13 -14.34 46.85
CA SER A 54 30.80 -13.22 45.95
C SER A 54 30.43 -13.71 44.56
N MET A 55 31.16 -14.71 44.04
CA MET A 55 30.85 -15.36 42.75
C MET A 55 29.46 -16.03 42.78
N SER A 56 29.13 -16.73 43.87
CA SER A 56 27.82 -17.36 44.05
C SER A 56 26.68 -16.34 44.13
N ASN A 57 26.89 -15.20 44.79
CA ASN A 57 25.91 -14.12 44.86
C ASN A 57 25.66 -13.47 43.49
N LYS A 58 26.70 -13.31 42.66
CA LYS A 58 26.55 -12.83 41.28
C LYS A 58 25.72 -13.77 40.42
N LEU A 59 26.04 -15.07 40.47
CA LEU A 59 25.32 -16.09 39.69
C LEU A 59 23.85 -16.17 40.11
N SER A 60 23.56 -16.14 41.41
CA SER A 60 22.16 -16.12 41.89
C SER A 60 21.42 -14.83 41.50
N SER A 61 22.09 -13.68 41.47
CA SER A 61 21.50 -12.43 40.99
C SER A 61 21.16 -12.48 39.51
N LEU A 62 22.03 -13.08 38.70
CA LEU A 62 21.78 -13.31 37.27
C LEU A 62 20.63 -14.30 37.03
N GLU A 63 20.56 -15.38 37.81
CA GLU A 63 19.46 -16.35 37.76
C GLU A 63 18.12 -15.70 38.09
N ASN A 64 18.07 -14.89 39.16
CA ASN A 64 16.86 -14.14 39.53
C ASN A 64 16.43 -13.16 38.43
N LEU A 65 17.39 -12.46 37.82
CA LEU A 65 17.11 -11.56 36.69
C LEU A 65 16.53 -12.33 35.50
N TYR A 66 17.12 -13.48 35.15
CA TYR A 66 16.63 -14.35 34.08
C TYR A 66 15.20 -14.82 34.34
N ASN A 67 14.92 -15.32 35.54
CA ASN A 67 13.58 -15.76 35.94
C ASN A 67 12.56 -14.61 35.88
N CYS A 68 12.99 -13.38 36.22
CA CYS A 68 12.14 -12.20 36.13
C CYS A 68 11.80 -11.84 34.68
N VAL A 69 12.77 -11.93 33.76
CA VAL A 69 12.55 -11.71 32.32
C VAL A 69 11.61 -12.77 31.75
N ASP A 70 11.82 -14.04 32.08
CA ASP A 70 10.93 -15.11 31.65
C ASP A 70 9.48 -14.88 32.13
N ALA A 71 9.29 -14.51 33.39
CA ALA A 71 7.98 -14.15 33.92
C ALA A 71 7.35 -12.94 33.20
N LEU A 72 8.15 -11.93 32.85
CA LEU A 72 7.69 -10.75 32.08
C LEU A 72 7.25 -11.12 30.66
N LEU A 73 7.97 -12.05 30.01
CA LEU A 73 7.63 -12.56 28.68
C LEU A 73 6.36 -13.43 28.69
N GLN A 74 6.08 -14.10 29.80
CA GLN A 74 4.88 -14.91 29.98
C GLN A 74 3.62 -14.10 30.27
N LEU A 75 3.74 -12.83 30.66
CA LEU A 75 2.59 -11.94 30.88
C LEU A 75 1.71 -11.86 29.63
N THR A 76 0.39 -12.00 29.84
CA THR A 76 -0.61 -11.96 28.76
C THR A 76 -0.48 -10.69 27.91
N HIS A 77 -0.28 -9.54 28.55
CA HIS A 77 -0.10 -8.26 27.87
C HIS A 77 1.13 -8.28 26.94
N THR A 78 2.27 -8.76 27.43
CA THR A 78 3.51 -8.86 26.63
C THR A 78 3.33 -9.79 25.43
N ARG A 79 2.71 -10.96 25.64
CA ARG A 79 2.40 -11.91 24.55
C ARG A 79 1.43 -11.31 23.54
N GLN A 80 0.44 -10.54 24.00
CA GLN A 80 -0.53 -9.87 23.14
C GLN A 80 0.14 -8.82 22.26
N VAL A 81 1.06 -8.02 22.80
CA VAL A 81 1.80 -7.01 22.02
C VAL A 81 2.61 -7.68 20.90
N PHE A 82 3.34 -8.76 21.20
CA PHE A 82 4.10 -9.49 20.18
C PHE A 82 3.18 -10.16 19.13
N ALA A 83 2.05 -10.72 19.56
CA ALA A 83 1.06 -11.29 18.64
C ALA A 83 0.44 -10.22 17.74
N GLN A 84 0.16 -9.03 18.28
CA GLN A 84 -0.41 -7.91 17.53
C GLN A 84 0.60 -7.36 16.51
N GLU A 85 1.86 -7.17 16.90
CA GLU A 85 2.92 -6.70 16.00
C GLU A 85 3.16 -7.68 14.85
N SER A 86 3.17 -8.98 15.14
CA SER A 86 3.28 -10.00 14.08
C SER A 86 2.05 -10.01 13.16
N HIS A 87 0.85 -9.85 13.71
CA HIS A 87 -0.37 -9.76 12.92
C HIS A 87 -0.38 -8.51 12.01
N GLU A 88 0.04 -7.35 12.52
CA GLU A 88 0.17 -6.12 11.73
C GLU A 88 1.13 -6.31 10.55
N LYS A 89 2.31 -6.88 10.78
CA LYS A 89 3.27 -7.20 9.70
C LYS A 89 2.69 -8.14 8.65
N TRP A 90 1.92 -9.14 9.06
CA TRP A 90 1.25 -10.07 8.14
C TRP A 90 0.16 -9.38 7.31
N VAL A 91 -0.63 -8.51 7.92
CA VAL A 91 -1.66 -7.73 7.24
C VAL A 91 -1.02 -6.79 6.23
N ASP A 92 0.05 -6.07 6.61
CA ASP A 92 0.75 -5.15 5.72
C ASP A 92 1.34 -5.85 4.48
N GLN A 93 2.01 -6.99 4.69
CA GLN A 93 2.56 -7.79 3.58
C GLN A 93 1.46 -8.30 2.64
N THR A 94 0.33 -8.71 3.21
CA THR A 94 -0.81 -9.19 2.44
C THR A 94 -1.44 -8.06 1.63
N LEU A 95 -1.63 -6.89 2.24
CA LEU A 95 -2.19 -5.71 1.59
C LEU A 95 -1.28 -5.22 0.45
N GLU A 96 0.03 -5.18 0.68
CA GLU A 96 1.03 -4.87 -0.34
C GLU A 96 0.93 -5.81 -1.55
N GLY A 97 0.70 -7.11 -1.31
CA GLY A 97 0.44 -8.08 -2.37
C GLY A 97 -0.81 -7.76 -3.20
N TYR A 98 -1.91 -7.40 -2.54
CA TYR A 98 -3.15 -7.00 -3.21
C TYR A 98 -3.01 -5.70 -4.01
N LEU A 99 -2.27 -4.72 -3.49
CA LEU A 99 -1.98 -3.47 -4.20
C LEU A 99 -1.20 -3.73 -5.50
N ARG A 100 -0.16 -4.57 -5.45
CA ARG A 100 0.60 -4.96 -6.64
C ARG A 100 -0.27 -5.66 -7.68
N LEU A 101 -1.20 -6.51 -7.25
CA LEU A 101 -2.16 -7.14 -8.14
C LEU A 101 -3.09 -6.10 -8.80
N LEU A 102 -3.59 -5.15 -8.02
CA LEU A 102 -4.43 -4.07 -8.52
C LEU A 102 -3.68 -3.20 -9.55
N ASP A 103 -2.41 -2.88 -9.30
CA ASP A 103 -1.56 -2.14 -10.22
C ASP A 103 -1.33 -2.91 -11.53
N ALA A 104 -1.10 -4.22 -11.46
CA ALA A 104 -0.98 -5.07 -12.65
C ALA A 104 -2.28 -5.11 -13.47
N CYS A 105 -3.43 -5.21 -12.80
CA CYS A 105 -4.75 -5.13 -13.44
C CYS A 105 -4.97 -3.76 -14.10
N ASN A 106 -4.60 -2.68 -13.42
CA ASN A 106 -4.73 -1.32 -13.95
C ASN A 106 -3.83 -1.14 -15.19
N THR A 107 -2.60 -1.64 -15.15
CA THR A 107 -1.67 -1.64 -16.30
C THR A 107 -2.24 -2.41 -17.49
N THR A 108 -2.83 -3.57 -17.26
CA THR A 108 -3.48 -4.38 -18.31
C THR A 108 -4.68 -3.65 -18.90
N LYS A 109 -5.48 -2.98 -18.06
CA LYS A 109 -6.60 -2.15 -18.51
C LYS A 109 -6.14 -0.97 -19.38
N GLN A 110 -5.04 -0.32 -19.01
CA GLN A 110 -4.44 0.76 -19.81
C GLN A 110 -4.00 0.23 -21.17
N PHE A 111 -3.31 -0.92 -21.22
CA PHE A 111 -2.90 -1.54 -22.48
C PHE A 111 -4.08 -1.86 -23.41
N PHE A 112 -5.17 -2.43 -22.86
CA PHE A 112 -6.37 -2.70 -23.65
C PHE A 112 -7.04 -1.42 -24.16
N SER A 113 -7.06 -0.36 -23.33
CA SER A 113 -7.61 0.94 -23.71
C SER A 113 -6.81 1.55 -24.85
N GLN A 114 -5.47 1.53 -24.77
CA GLN A 114 -4.59 1.97 -25.84
C GLN A 114 -4.83 1.17 -27.13
N THR A 115 -4.86 -0.15 -27.03
CA THR A 115 -5.10 -1.03 -28.20
C THR A 115 -6.43 -0.70 -28.89
N LYS A 116 -7.47 -0.38 -28.11
CA LYS A 116 -8.77 0.04 -28.65
C LYS A 116 -8.66 1.37 -29.39
N GLU A 117 -7.95 2.35 -28.84
CA GLU A 117 -7.73 3.66 -29.47
C GLU A 117 -6.96 3.50 -30.80
N ASP A 118 -5.89 2.72 -30.80
CA ASP A 118 -5.08 2.45 -32.00
C ASP A 118 -5.94 1.79 -33.11
N LEU A 119 -6.77 0.81 -32.76
CA LEU A 119 -7.71 0.19 -33.71
C LEU A 119 -8.72 1.20 -34.27
N GLN A 120 -9.27 2.07 -33.42
CA GLN A 120 -10.18 3.12 -33.85
C GLN A 120 -9.50 4.12 -34.79
N GLU A 121 -8.25 4.47 -34.54
CA GLU A 121 -7.46 5.32 -35.42
C GLU A 121 -7.25 4.65 -36.79
N ILE A 122 -6.80 3.39 -36.81
CA ILE A 122 -6.59 2.62 -38.05
C ILE A 122 -7.88 2.54 -38.87
N LEU A 123 -9.00 2.20 -38.23
CA LEU A 123 -10.31 2.14 -38.90
C LEU A 123 -10.74 3.51 -39.43
N SER A 124 -10.45 4.59 -38.69
CA SER A 124 -10.74 5.97 -39.13
C SER A 124 -9.89 6.36 -40.34
N VAL A 125 -8.61 5.99 -40.37
CA VAL A 125 -7.72 6.17 -41.54
C VAL A 125 -8.24 5.37 -42.73
N LEU A 126 -8.59 4.10 -42.54
CA LEU A 126 -9.12 3.25 -43.61
C LEU A 126 -10.43 3.80 -44.18
N ARG A 127 -11.34 4.27 -43.33
CA ARG A 127 -12.60 4.88 -43.77
C ARG A 127 -12.35 6.13 -44.62
N ARG A 128 -11.47 7.03 -44.17
CA ARG A 128 -11.07 8.23 -44.95
C ARG A 128 -10.43 7.86 -46.28
N ARG A 129 -9.59 6.81 -46.31
CA ARG A 129 -8.94 6.33 -47.54
C ARG A 129 -9.90 5.65 -48.51
N ARG A 130 -11.00 5.06 -48.00
CA ARG A 130 -12.01 4.37 -48.81
C ARG A 130 -12.96 5.33 -49.52
N GLU A 131 -12.96 6.61 -49.14
CA GLU A 131 -13.74 7.62 -49.84
C GLU A 131 -13.01 8.08 -51.12
N ALA A 132 -13.28 7.29 -52.16
CA ALA A 132 -13.79 7.77 -53.44
C ALA A 132 -12.84 8.13 -54.57
N ASP A 133 -11.63 8.67 -54.38
CA ASP A 133 -10.95 9.24 -55.56
C ASP A 133 -10.36 8.21 -56.53
N ASP A 134 -9.43 7.36 -56.10
CA ASP A 134 -8.71 6.50 -57.07
C ASP A 134 -9.61 5.48 -57.76
N ILE A 135 -10.56 4.88 -57.02
CA ILE A 135 -11.46 3.86 -57.55
C ILE A 135 -12.54 4.50 -58.45
N CYS A 136 -13.06 5.68 -58.08
CA CYS A 136 -14.04 6.39 -58.91
C CYS A 136 -13.38 6.95 -60.18
N ILE A 137 -12.19 7.55 -60.05
CA ILE A 137 -11.39 8.04 -61.19
C ILE A 137 -11.06 6.89 -62.15
N TYR A 138 -10.62 5.73 -61.64
CA TYR A 138 -10.38 4.54 -62.45
C TYR A 138 -11.66 4.06 -63.16
N SER A 139 -12.79 4.00 -62.45
CA SER A 139 -14.08 3.59 -63.03
C SER A 139 -14.57 4.54 -64.13
N ILE A 140 -14.43 5.86 -63.92
CA ILE A 140 -14.76 6.90 -64.91
C ILE A 140 -13.85 6.78 -66.14
N SER A 141 -12.54 6.63 -65.93
CA SER A 141 -11.55 6.47 -67.01
C SER A 141 -11.86 5.23 -67.85
N ARG A 142 -12.11 4.08 -67.22
CA ARG A 142 -12.48 2.83 -67.90
C ARG A 142 -13.76 2.97 -68.72
N THR A 143 -14.75 3.68 -68.19
CA THR A 143 -16.02 3.92 -68.88
C THR A 143 -15.83 4.83 -70.10
N LYS A 144 -14.99 5.88 -70.00
CA LYS A 144 -14.64 6.74 -71.14
C LYS A 144 -13.91 5.97 -72.24
N ALA A 145 -12.89 5.18 -71.87
CA ALA A 145 -12.14 4.35 -72.82
C ALA A 145 -13.07 3.37 -73.55
N LYS A 146 -13.97 2.69 -72.84
CA LYS A 146 -14.96 1.78 -73.45
C LYS A 146 -15.87 2.49 -74.46
N LYS A 147 -16.35 3.71 -74.15
CA LYS A 147 -17.17 4.51 -75.08
C LYS A 147 -16.39 4.91 -76.33
N MET A 148 -15.13 5.30 -76.21
CA MET A 148 -14.29 5.64 -77.36
C MET A 148 -14.07 4.41 -78.26
N ILE A 149 -13.71 3.26 -77.69
CA ILE A 149 -13.54 2.01 -78.45
C ILE A 149 -14.82 1.64 -79.20
N GLN A 150 -15.98 1.72 -78.52
CA GLN A 150 -17.27 1.42 -79.15
C GLN A 150 -17.61 2.41 -80.28
N LYS A 151 -17.25 3.69 -80.12
CA LYS A 151 -17.47 4.71 -81.16
C LYS A 151 -16.61 4.42 -82.39
N SER A 152 -15.31 4.19 -82.19
CA SER A 152 -14.38 3.86 -83.28
C SER A 152 -14.76 2.56 -83.98
N LEU A 153 -15.22 1.54 -83.24
CA LEU A 153 -15.69 0.29 -83.83
C LEU A 153 -16.95 0.49 -84.69
N LYS A 154 -17.89 1.36 -84.26
CA LYS A 154 -19.05 1.71 -85.06
C LYS A 154 -18.67 2.47 -86.33
N GLU A 155 -17.73 3.41 -86.24
CA GLU A 155 -17.24 4.18 -87.38
C GLU A 155 -16.59 3.27 -88.44
N MET A 156 -15.80 2.28 -88.02
CA MET A 156 -15.20 1.28 -88.94
C MET A 156 -16.23 0.36 -89.61
N ASN A 157 -17.34 0.05 -88.93
CA ASN A 157 -18.38 -0.83 -89.48
C ASN A 157 -19.43 -0.09 -90.34
N CYS A 158 -19.31 1.24 -90.47
CA CYS A 158 -20.20 2.09 -91.29
C CYS A 158 -19.48 2.73 -92.49
N SER A 159 -18.22 2.37 -92.75
CA SER A 159 -17.53 2.56 -94.04
C SER A 159 -17.53 1.24 -94.81
#